data_AF-A0A182K900-F1
#
_entry.id   AF-A0A182K900-F1
#
_cell.length_a   1.000
_cell.length_b   1.000
_cell.length_c   1.000
_cell.angle_alpha   90.00
_cell.angle_beta   90.00
_cell.angle_gamma   90.00
#
_symmetry.space_group_name_H-M   'P 1'
#
loop_
_entity.id
_entity.type
_entity.pdbx_description
1 polymer ?
#
loop_
_entity_poly.entity_id
_entity_poly.type
_entity_poly.pdbx_seq_one_letter_code
_entity_poly.pdbx_strand_id
1 'polypeptide(L)'
;MCVDKNHRFFSYLFFPLVPQQEPLENPVTDVCLSCICEASSGCDASLRCNGDVCGMFRITWAYWADAGKPVQQGETPDAQNAYANCVNEPYCAARTVQGYMRKFGQN
;
A
#
# COMPACT_ATOMS: atom_id res chain seq x y z
N MET A 1 13.67 -12.66 13.97
CA MET A 1 12.67 -12.56 15.06
C MET A 1 11.70 -11.46 14.68
N CYS A 2 10.46 -11.82 14.35
CA CYS A 2 9.28 -11.00 14.62
C CYS A 2 8.26 -11.98 15.19
N VAL A 3 8.07 -11.86 16.50
CA VAL A 3 6.88 -12.31 17.24
C VAL A 3 5.74 -11.47 16.64
N ASP A 4 4.65 -12.07 16.17
CA ASP A 4 3.52 -12.28 17.07
C ASP A 4 2.96 -13.71 17.10
N LYS A 5 3.00 -14.24 18.32
CA LYS A 5 2.15 -15.30 18.84
C LYS A 5 0.73 -14.72 18.97
N ASN A 6 -0.23 -15.41 18.38
CA ASN A 6 -1.53 -15.70 19.00
C ASN A 6 -2.37 -14.48 19.47
N HIS A 7 -3.44 -14.17 18.74
CA HIS A 7 -4.61 -13.58 19.39
C HIS A 7 -5.94 -14.12 18.84
N ARG A 8 -6.37 -15.20 19.51
CA ARG A 8 -7.75 -15.46 19.98
C ARG A 8 -8.84 -15.85 18.97
N PHE A 9 -9.19 -17.14 19.05
CA PHE A 9 -10.57 -17.60 19.11
C PHE A 9 -11.42 -16.65 19.98
N PHE A 10 -12.34 -15.89 19.38
CA PHE A 10 -13.42 -15.25 20.13
C PHE A 10 -14.71 -16.00 19.82
N SER A 11 -15.16 -16.77 20.81
CA SER A 11 -16.46 -17.43 20.83
C SER A 11 -17.56 -16.38 20.65
N TYR A 12 -18.41 -16.60 19.65
CA TYR A 12 -19.55 -15.76 19.33
C TYR A 12 -20.63 -15.86 20.40
N LEU A 13 -20.75 -14.86 21.29
CA LEU A 13 -22.01 -14.50 21.92
C LEU A 13 -22.01 -12.99 22.23
N PHE A 14 -22.94 -12.26 21.59
CA PHE A 14 -23.33 -10.86 21.83
C PHE A 14 -22.27 -9.77 21.59
N PHE A 15 -22.10 -9.34 20.33
CA PHE A 15 -21.72 -7.97 20.00
C PHE A 15 -22.83 -7.35 19.15
N PRO A 16 -23.26 -6.09 19.41
CA PRO A 16 -24.21 -5.38 18.55
C PRO A 16 -23.68 -5.33 17.12
N LEU A 17 -24.58 -5.23 16.15
CA LEU A 17 -24.32 -5.01 14.72
C LEU A 17 -23.52 -3.71 14.53
N VAL A 18 -22.22 -3.74 14.84
CA VAL A 18 -21.26 -2.86 14.21
C VAL A 18 -21.32 -3.26 12.73
N PRO A 19 -21.63 -2.35 11.80
CA PRO A 19 -21.45 -2.65 10.39
C PRO A 19 -20.02 -3.14 10.26
N GLN A 20 -19.84 -4.39 9.83
CA GLN A 20 -18.54 -4.93 9.51
C GLN A 20 -17.96 -3.97 8.47
N GLN A 21 -17.06 -3.08 8.88
CA GLN A 21 -16.06 -2.57 7.95
C GLN A 21 -15.21 -3.80 7.69
N GLU A 22 -15.62 -4.57 6.68
CA GLU A 22 -14.79 -5.54 6.00
C GLU A 22 -13.43 -4.85 5.90
N PRO A 23 -12.39 -5.30 6.63
CA PRO A 23 -11.09 -4.67 6.53
C PRO A 23 -10.76 -4.73 5.04
N LEU A 24 -10.54 -3.57 4.42
CA LEU A 24 -10.23 -3.46 2.99
C LEU A 24 -9.13 -4.48 2.72
N GLU A 25 -9.49 -5.64 2.19
CA GLU A 25 -8.57 -6.77 2.22
C GLU A 25 -7.39 -6.35 1.37
N ASN A 26 -6.21 -6.36 1.99
CA ASN A 26 -4.97 -6.02 1.32
C ASN A 26 -4.57 -7.27 0.55
N PRO A 27 -4.74 -7.31 -0.79
CA PRO A 27 -4.54 -8.53 -1.56
C PRO A 27 -3.08 -8.98 -1.59
N VAL A 28 -2.14 -8.11 -1.21
CA VAL A 28 -0.71 -8.41 -1.13
C VAL A 28 -0.31 -8.57 0.33
N THR A 29 0.32 -9.68 0.69
CA THR A 29 0.86 -9.88 2.05
C THR A 29 2.08 -8.98 2.28
N ASP A 30 2.42 -8.73 3.54
CA ASP A 30 3.64 -7.98 3.91
C ASP A 30 4.93 -8.65 3.41
N VAL A 31 4.93 -9.98 3.36
CA VAL A 31 6.03 -10.77 2.79
C VAL A 31 6.17 -10.48 1.30
N CYS A 32 5.06 -10.51 0.55
CA CYS A 32 5.08 -10.17 -0.87
C CYS A 32 5.47 -8.71 -1.11
N LEU A 33 4.99 -7.77 -0.30
CA LEU A 33 5.40 -6.36 -0.38
C LEU A 33 6.91 -6.18 -0.16
N SER A 34 7.47 -6.87 0.85
CA SER A 34 8.92 -6.89 1.10
C SER A 34 9.68 -7.41 -0.13
N CYS A 35 9.23 -8.52 -0.72
CA CYS A 35 9.87 -9.07 -1.92
C CYS A 35 9.81 -8.11 -3.12
N ILE A 36 8.68 -7.44 -3.35
CA ILE A 36 8.54 -6.45 -4.44
C ILE A 36 9.50 -5.28 -4.22
N CYS A 37 9.55 -4.76 -3.00
CA CYS A 37 10.42 -3.66 -2.62
C CYS A 37 11.91 -3.99 -2.81
N GLU A 38 12.34 -5.18 -2.37
CA GLU A 38 13.72 -5.67 -2.56
C GLU A 38 14.06 -5.84 -4.05
N ALA A 39 13.17 -6.46 -4.84
CA ALA A 39 13.39 -6.65 -6.27
C ALA A 39 13.41 -5.34 -7.06
N SER A 40 12.61 -4.35 -6.65
CA SER A 40 12.51 -3.06 -7.32
C SER A 40 13.73 -2.17 -7.06
N SER A 41 14.27 -2.16 -5.84
CA SER A 41 15.34 -1.23 -5.47
C SER A 41 16.20 -1.62 -4.28
N GLY A 42 16.14 -2.86 -3.80
CA GLY A 42 16.76 -3.25 -2.53
C GLY A 42 16.16 -2.51 -1.32
N CYS A 43 14.87 -2.15 -1.42
CA CYS A 43 14.18 -1.34 -0.40
C CYS A 43 14.86 -0.01 -0.02
N ASP A 44 15.65 0.58 -0.91
CA ASP A 44 16.28 1.87 -0.67
C ASP A 44 15.24 3.01 -0.56
N ALA A 45 14.89 3.36 0.68
CA ALA A 45 13.98 4.45 1.00
C ALA A 45 14.55 5.85 0.70
N SER A 46 15.83 5.97 0.39
CA SER A 46 16.43 7.24 -0.02
C SER A 46 16.10 7.60 -1.47
N LEU A 47 15.68 6.62 -2.29
CA LEU A 47 15.32 6.85 -3.68
C LEU A 47 14.15 7.82 -3.80
N ARG A 48 14.29 8.71 -4.77
CA ARG A 48 13.29 9.69 -5.16
C ARG A 48 12.82 9.41 -6.58
N CYS A 49 12.32 10.42 -7.27
CA CYS A 49 11.95 10.33 -8.67
C CYS A 49 13.18 10.36 -9.58
N ASN A 50 13.24 9.44 -10.53
CA ASN A 50 14.16 9.45 -11.66
C ASN A 50 13.31 9.36 -12.94
N GLY A 51 13.13 10.51 -13.61
CA GLY A 51 12.14 10.67 -14.66
C GLY A 51 10.73 10.43 -14.12
N ASP A 52 9.94 9.61 -14.80
CA ASP A 52 8.55 9.32 -14.45
C ASP A 52 8.39 8.22 -13.39
N VAL A 53 9.50 7.65 -12.90
CA VAL A 53 9.51 6.52 -11.95
C VAL A 53 10.05 6.97 -10.60
N CYS A 54 9.30 6.73 -9.53
CA CYS A 54 9.58 7.25 -8.20
C CYS A 54 9.55 6.18 -7.10
N GLY A 55 10.33 6.44 -6.03
CA GLY A 55 10.32 5.69 -4.79
C GLY A 55 10.92 4.27 -4.88
N MET A 56 10.98 3.61 -3.72
CA MET A 56 11.56 2.27 -3.57
C MET A 56 10.80 1.19 -4.37
N PHE A 57 9.48 1.38 -4.55
CA PHE A 57 8.67 0.47 -5.33
C PHE A 57 8.74 0.73 -6.84
N ARG A 58 9.52 1.72 -7.29
CA ARG A 58 9.69 2.10 -8.69
C ARG A 58 8.33 2.30 -9.39
N ILE A 59 7.46 3.08 -8.75
CA ILE A 59 6.09 3.32 -9.20
C ILE A 59 6.09 4.42 -10.27
N THR A 60 5.22 4.31 -11.27
CA THR A 60 4.94 5.38 -12.26
C THR A 60 3.67 6.14 -11.90
N TRP A 61 3.47 7.33 -12.49
CA TRP A 61 2.25 8.09 -12.28
C TRP A 61 0.99 7.31 -12.68
N ALA A 62 1.03 6.59 -13.82
CA ALA A 62 -0.09 5.79 -14.28
C ALA A 62 -0.42 4.65 -13.31
N TYR A 63 0.59 3.93 -12.81
CA TYR A 63 0.40 2.88 -11.82
C TYR A 63 -0.25 3.43 -10.54
N TRP A 64 0.20 4.60 -10.08
CA TRP A 64 -0.40 5.28 -8.93
C TRP A 64 -1.83 5.74 -9.18
N ALA A 65 -2.12 6.25 -10.38
CA ALA A 65 -3.46 6.66 -10.76
C ALA A 65 -4.42 5.47 -10.80
N ASP A 66 -3.96 4.35 -11.36
CA ASP A 66 -4.70 3.10 -11.44
C ASP A 66 -4.99 2.48 -10.07
N ALA A 67 -4.08 2.67 -9.11
CA ALA A 67 -4.25 2.26 -7.72
C ALA A 67 -5.29 3.09 -6.93
N GLY A 68 -5.91 4.08 -7.56
CA GLY A 68 -6.89 4.97 -6.93
C GLY A 68 -6.28 6.25 -6.34
N LYS A 69 -5.08 6.63 -6.77
CA LYS A 69 -4.39 7.87 -6.36
C LYS A 69 -4.30 8.05 -4.83
N PRO A 70 -3.77 7.07 -4.06
CA PRO A 70 -3.60 7.25 -2.63
C PRO A 70 -2.70 8.45 -2.35
N VAL A 71 -2.97 9.17 -1.27
CA VAL A 71 -2.21 10.37 -0.88
C VAL A 71 -1.79 10.30 0.58
N GLN A 72 -0.95 11.25 1.00
CA GLN A 72 -0.65 11.50 2.40
C GLN A 72 -1.84 12.17 3.11
N GLN A 73 -1.84 12.10 4.44
CA GLN A 73 -2.88 12.75 5.23
C GLN A 73 -2.86 14.27 5.02
N GLY A 74 -4.03 14.85 4.74
CA GLY A 74 -4.17 16.29 4.51
C GLY A 74 -3.84 16.75 3.09
N GLU A 75 -3.53 15.83 2.18
CA GLU A 75 -3.29 16.11 0.76
C GLU A 75 -4.50 15.69 -0.10
N THR A 76 -4.62 16.26 -1.29
CA THR A 76 -5.65 15.90 -2.27
C THR A 76 -5.04 15.14 -3.44
N PRO A 77 -5.74 14.15 -4.05
CA PRO A 77 -5.25 13.40 -5.21
C PRO A 77 -4.91 14.25 -6.44
N ASP A 78 -5.43 15.46 -6.53
CA ASP A 78 -5.20 16.38 -7.65
C ASP A 78 -4.08 17.40 -7.38
N ALA A 79 -3.48 17.37 -6.17
CA ALA A 79 -2.33 18.22 -5.89
C ALA A 79 -1.15 17.84 -6.80
N GLN A 80 -0.44 18.85 -7.30
CA GLN A 80 0.65 18.65 -8.28
C GLN A 80 1.72 17.67 -7.79
N ASN A 81 1.97 17.63 -6.47
CA ASN A 81 2.99 16.77 -5.86
C ASN A 81 2.40 15.50 -5.21
N ALA A 82 1.10 15.26 -5.28
CA ALA A 82 0.42 14.14 -4.60
C ALA A 82 1.04 12.78 -4.95
N TYR A 83 1.30 12.57 -6.24
CA TYR A 83 1.97 11.38 -6.73
C TYR A 83 3.34 11.20 -6.07
N ALA A 84 4.24 12.18 -6.21
CA ALA A 84 5.61 12.09 -5.72
C ALA A 84 5.67 12.01 -4.18
N ASN A 85 4.81 12.75 -3.49
CA ASN A 85 4.71 12.73 -2.03
C ASN A 85 4.26 11.35 -1.51
N CYS A 86 3.31 10.72 -2.18
CA CYS A 86 2.84 9.39 -1.81
C CYS A 86 3.90 8.32 -2.08
N VAL A 87 4.38 8.21 -3.32
CA VAL A 87 5.21 7.05 -3.72
C VAL A 87 6.64 7.08 -3.16
N ASN A 88 7.10 8.23 -2.67
CA ASN A 88 8.38 8.34 -1.93
C ASN A 88 8.24 8.04 -0.43
N GLU A 89 7.01 7.87 0.08
CA GLU A 89 6.77 7.50 1.47
C GLU A 89 6.40 6.02 1.57
N PRO A 90 7.08 5.21 2.41
CA PRO A 90 6.94 3.76 2.42
C PRO A 90 5.50 3.24 2.51
N TYR A 91 4.69 3.79 3.42
CA TYR A 91 3.34 3.29 3.65
C TYR A 91 2.39 3.66 2.51
N CYS A 92 2.49 4.88 1.97
CA CYS A 92 1.66 5.29 0.84
C CYS A 92 2.06 4.59 -0.46
N ALA A 93 3.36 4.36 -0.67
CA ALA A 93 3.84 3.54 -1.77
C ALA A 93 3.31 2.09 -1.68
N ALA A 94 3.34 1.48 -0.49
CA ALA A 94 2.74 0.16 -0.27
C ALA A 94 1.22 0.17 -0.53
N ARG A 95 0.48 1.19 -0.07
CA ARG A 95 -0.95 1.35 -0.40
C ARG A 95 -1.20 1.46 -1.89
N THR A 96 -0.26 2.05 -2.63
CA THR A 96 -0.32 2.13 -4.09
C THR A 96 -0.23 0.74 -4.72
N VAL A 97 0.74 -0.09 -4.28
CA VAL A 97 0.84 -1.48 -4.73
C VAL A 97 -0.43 -2.27 -4.39
N GLN A 98 -0.95 -2.14 -3.16
CA GLN A 98 -2.19 -2.79 -2.75
C GLN A 98 -3.38 -2.38 -3.61
N GLY A 99 -3.53 -1.08 -3.89
CA GLY A 99 -4.59 -0.54 -4.74
C GLY A 99 -4.54 -1.09 -6.16
N TYR A 100 -3.35 -1.12 -6.76
CA TYR A 100 -3.14 -1.64 -8.10
C TYR A 100 -3.45 -3.15 -8.17
N MET A 101 -2.90 -3.94 -7.24
CA MET A 101 -3.13 -5.38 -7.20
C MET A 101 -4.58 -5.73 -6.89
N ARG A 102 -5.30 -4.90 -6.13
CA ARG A 102 -6.74 -5.06 -5.93
C ARG A 102 -7.52 -4.90 -7.23
N LYS A 103 -7.08 -4.00 -8.12
CA LYS A 103 -7.74 -3.72 -9.39
C LYS A 103 -7.38 -4.74 -10.48
N PHE A 104 -6.14 -5.23 -10.50
CA PHE A 104 -5.61 -5.99 -11.65
C PHE A 104 -4.99 -7.35 -11.31
N GLY A 105 -4.80 -7.69 -10.03
CA GLY A 105 -4.06 -8.89 -9.61
C GLY A 105 -4.85 -10.20 -9.66
N GLN A 106 -6.12 -10.18 -10.10
CA GLN A 106 -7.00 -11.36 -10.14
C GLN A 106 -7.17 -11.95 -11.55
N ASN A 107 -6.48 -11.39 -12.56
CA ASN A 107 -6.57 -11.82 -13.95
C ASN A 107 -5.57 -12.93 -14.31
#